data_AF-A0A417ZID4-F1
#
_entry.id   AF-A0A417ZID4-F1
#
_cell.length_a   1.000
_cell.length_b   1.000
_cell.length_c   1.000
_cell.angle_alpha   90.00
_cell.angle_beta   90.00
_cell.angle_gamma   90.00
#
_symmetry.space_group_name_H-M   'P 1'
#
loop_
_entity.id
_entity.type
_entity.pdbx_description
1 polymer ?
#
loop_
_entity_poly.entity_id
_entity_poly.type
_entity_poly.pdbx_seq_one_letter_code
_entity_poly.pdbx_strand_id
1 'polypeptide(L)'
;MKIAVQTDETGQVVGYSTIYDAGQLKITGWQEIEADPYFNAGNYADWKVVNSQLVKKDTGMTPLEESQMAVTALTQQNIQLAQENTELKAAVTATTKELVTTKAEIKQTQQAITALTQLQIGQTTNK
;
A
#
# COMPACT_ATOMS: atom_id res chain seq x y z
N MET A 1 15.13 -13.85 -24.37
CA MET A 1 15.10 -15.15 -25.10
C MET A 1 13.90 -15.07 -26.01
N LYS A 2 14.06 -15.33 -27.29
CA LYS A 2 12.95 -15.19 -28.24
C LYS A 2 12.10 -16.45 -28.28
N ILE A 3 10.79 -16.25 -28.39
CA ILE A 3 9.78 -17.31 -28.55
C ILE A 3 8.85 -16.95 -29.69
N ALA A 4 8.27 -17.96 -30.33
CA ALA A 4 7.15 -17.76 -31.23
C ALA A 4 5.86 -17.87 -30.43
N VAL A 5 4.97 -16.88 -30.57
CA VAL A 5 3.65 -16.89 -29.96
C VAL A 5 2.59 -16.84 -31.06
N GLN A 6 1.55 -17.64 -30.90
CA GLN A 6 0.35 -17.58 -31.72
C GLN A 6 -0.68 -16.72 -31.00
N THR A 7 -1.24 -15.74 -31.70
CA THR A 7 -2.29 -14.88 -31.16
C THR A 7 -3.59 -15.00 -31.94
N ASP A 8 -4.71 -14.78 -31.27
CA ASP A 8 -6.00 -14.58 -31.91
C ASP A 8 -6.16 -13.15 -32.49
N GLU A 9 -7.36 -12.82 -32.99
CA GLU A 9 -7.69 -11.51 -33.57
C GLU A 9 -7.60 -10.36 -32.56
N THR A 10 -7.71 -10.66 -31.26
CA THR A 10 -7.60 -9.68 -30.18
C THR A 10 -6.16 -9.52 -29.70
N GLY A 11 -5.22 -10.31 -30.21
CA GLY A 11 -3.83 -10.38 -29.77
C GLY A 11 -3.61 -11.29 -28.56
N GLN A 12 -4.65 -11.97 -28.05
CA GLN A 12 -4.51 -12.91 -26.92
C GLN A 12 -3.68 -14.11 -27.35
N VAL A 13 -2.76 -14.56 -26.50
CA VAL A 13 -1.90 -15.70 -26.79
C VAL A 13 -2.71 -17.00 -26.67
N VAL A 14 -2.79 -17.75 -27.77
CA VAL A 14 -3.50 -19.04 -27.87
C VAL A 14 -2.55 -20.23 -28.04
N GLY A 15 -1.27 -19.97 -28.25
CA GLY A 15 -0.23 -20.98 -28.31
C GLY A 15 1.15 -20.35 -28.31
N TYR A 16 2.18 -21.14 -28.04
CA TYR A 16 3.56 -20.68 -28.13
C TYR A 16 4.52 -21.84 -28.41
N SER A 17 5.70 -21.51 -28.91
CA SER A 17 6.81 -22.45 -29.06
C SER A 17 8.14 -21.81 -28.70
N THR A 18 8.95 -22.53 -27.94
CA THR A 18 10.35 -22.15 -27.63
C THR A 18 11.33 -22.66 -28.69
N ILE A 19 10.88 -23.54 -29.59
CA ILE A 19 11.66 -24.07 -30.70
C ILE A 19 10.82 -23.91 -31.97
N TYR A 20 11.23 -23.02 -32.85
CA TYR A 20 10.47 -22.66 -34.05
C TYR A 20 11.44 -22.31 -35.19
N ASP A 21 10.92 -22.32 -36.42
CA ASP A 21 11.64 -21.94 -37.62
C ASP A 21 10.96 -20.78 -38.35
N ALA A 22 11.59 -20.31 -39.43
CA ALA A 22 11.04 -19.26 -40.27
C ALA A 22 9.77 -19.70 -41.04
N GLY A 23 9.46 -20.99 -41.09
CA GLY A 23 8.21 -21.51 -41.65
C GLY A 23 7.02 -21.23 -40.74
N GLN A 24 7.17 -21.48 -39.44
CA GLN A 24 6.13 -21.21 -38.44
C GLN A 24 5.75 -19.73 -38.39
N LEU A 25 6.72 -18.82 -38.46
CA LEU A 25 6.48 -17.37 -38.47
C LEU A 25 5.76 -16.85 -39.72
N LYS A 26 5.65 -17.66 -40.79
CA LYS A 26 4.85 -17.31 -41.98
C LYS A 26 3.37 -17.67 -41.83
N ILE A 27 3.01 -18.43 -40.80
CA ILE A 27 1.62 -18.80 -40.51
C ILE A 27 0.92 -17.62 -39.85
N THR A 28 -0.27 -17.26 -40.33
CA THR A 28 -1.06 -16.17 -39.76
C THR A 28 -1.27 -16.34 -38.25
N GLY A 29 -1.07 -15.25 -37.51
CA GLY A 29 -1.19 -15.20 -36.06
C GLY A 29 0.10 -15.57 -35.31
N TRP A 30 1.10 -16.15 -35.98
CA TRP A 30 2.41 -16.39 -35.36
C TRP A 30 3.32 -15.18 -35.47
N GLN A 31 3.96 -14.83 -34.35
CA GLN A 31 4.94 -13.75 -34.28
C GLN A 31 6.06 -14.09 -33.30
N GLU A 32 7.24 -13.54 -33.55
CA GLU A 32 8.38 -13.66 -32.65
C GLU A 32 8.36 -12.53 -31.62
N ILE A 33 8.47 -12.86 -30.34
CA ILE A 33 8.46 -11.91 -29.22
C ILE A 33 9.59 -12.27 -28.25
N GLU A 34 10.14 -11.27 -27.55
CA GLU A 34 10.99 -11.53 -26.39
C GLU A 34 10.17 -12.13 -25.25
N ALA A 35 10.54 -13.32 -24.81
CA ALA A 35 9.90 -13.98 -23.69
C ALA A 35 10.08 -13.17 -22.41
N ASP A 36 8.98 -13.02 -21.67
CA ASP A 36 9.01 -12.56 -20.30
C ASP A 36 9.39 -13.73 -19.36
N PRO A 37 10.23 -13.54 -18.33
CA PRO A 37 10.59 -14.59 -17.38
C PRO A 37 9.41 -15.27 -16.68
N TYR A 38 8.27 -14.58 -16.55
CA TYR A 38 7.07 -15.12 -15.94
C TYR A 38 6.16 -15.83 -16.94
N PHE A 39 6.45 -15.77 -18.24
CA PHE A 39 5.68 -16.44 -19.30
C PHE A 39 6.07 -17.92 -19.39
N ASN A 40 5.09 -18.83 -19.33
CA ASN A 40 5.33 -20.28 -19.39
C ASN A 40 4.10 -21.09 -19.85
N ALA A 41 4.29 -22.42 -19.98
CA ALA A 41 3.26 -23.36 -20.42
C ALA A 41 1.98 -23.33 -19.61
N GLY A 42 2.07 -23.06 -18.30
CA GLY A 42 0.95 -23.07 -17.39
C GLY A 42 0.13 -21.79 -17.41
N ASN A 43 0.64 -20.71 -18.01
CA ASN A 43 -0.01 -19.40 -17.94
C ASN A 43 -0.06 -18.61 -19.25
N TYR A 44 0.37 -19.17 -20.39
CA TYR A 44 0.43 -18.42 -21.66
C TYR A 44 -0.91 -17.76 -22.03
N ALA A 45 -2.05 -18.40 -21.71
CA ALA A 45 -3.39 -17.87 -21.98
C ALA A 45 -3.75 -16.61 -21.16
N ASP A 46 -2.96 -16.27 -20.14
CA ASP A 46 -3.08 -15.06 -19.33
C ASP A 46 -2.37 -13.85 -19.96
N TRP A 47 -1.83 -14.01 -21.16
CA TRP A 47 -1.05 -12.99 -21.84
C TRP A 47 -1.67 -12.57 -23.16
N LYS A 48 -1.32 -11.35 -23.55
CA LYS A 48 -1.65 -10.73 -24.82
C LYS A 48 -0.38 -10.12 -25.40
N VAL A 49 -0.32 -10.07 -26.73
CA VAL A 49 0.70 -9.28 -27.42
C VAL A 49 0.16 -7.89 -27.74
N VAL A 50 0.85 -6.87 -27.25
CA VAL A 50 0.57 -5.45 -27.56
C VAL A 50 1.88 -4.80 -27.95
N ASN A 51 1.94 -4.14 -29.11
CA ASN A 51 3.14 -3.47 -29.61
C ASN A 51 4.39 -4.37 -29.60
N SER A 52 4.25 -5.63 -30.01
CA SER A 52 5.31 -6.65 -29.99
C SER A 52 5.89 -6.96 -28.60
N GLN A 53 5.12 -6.74 -27.54
CA GLN A 53 5.47 -7.08 -26.16
C GLN A 53 4.40 -7.95 -25.52
N LEU A 54 4.83 -8.85 -24.63
CA LEU A 54 3.94 -9.64 -23.79
C LEU A 54 3.45 -8.80 -22.62
N VAL A 55 2.13 -8.64 -22.53
CA VAL A 55 1.43 -7.99 -21.41
C VAL A 55 0.42 -8.96 -20.80
N LYS A 56 0.07 -8.76 -19.52
CA LYS A 56 -1.00 -9.51 -18.88
C LYS A 56 -2.35 -9.12 -19.47
N LYS A 57 -3.21 -10.11 -19.73
CA LYS A 57 -4.52 -9.88 -20.36
C LYS A 57 -5.41 -8.96 -19.52
N ASP A 58 -5.35 -9.08 -18.19
CA ASP A 58 -6.29 -8.42 -17.28
C ASP A 58 -5.92 -6.97 -17.02
N THR A 59 -4.62 -6.65 -16.97
CA THR A 59 -4.11 -5.31 -16.67
C THR A 59 -3.62 -4.56 -17.90
N GLY A 60 -3.33 -5.27 -19.00
CA GLY A 60 -2.71 -4.70 -20.20
C GLY A 60 -1.28 -4.21 -19.98
N MET A 61 -0.66 -4.58 -18.86
CA MET A 61 0.67 -4.14 -18.44
C MET A 61 1.67 -5.28 -18.57
N THR A 62 2.93 -4.93 -18.81
CA THR A 62 4.06 -5.84 -18.58
C THR A 62 4.21 -6.11 -17.09
N PRO A 63 4.80 -7.25 -16.67
CA PRO A 63 5.06 -7.51 -15.25
C PRO A 63 5.92 -6.44 -14.58
N LEU A 64 6.79 -5.78 -15.34
CA LEU A 64 7.59 -4.66 -14.86
C LEU A 64 6.71 -3.45 -14.51
N GLU A 65 5.77 -3.08 -15.38
CA GLU A 65 4.82 -2.00 -15.14
C GLU A 65 3.88 -2.31 -13.96
N GLU A 66 3.39 -3.55 -13.86
CA GLU A 66 2.58 -3.98 -12.70
C GLU A 66 3.36 -3.84 -11.38
N SER A 67 4.63 -4.26 -11.39
CA SER A 67 5.53 -4.13 -10.24
C SER A 67 5.80 -2.67 -9.88
N GLN A 68 6.08 -1.81 -10.86
CA GLN A 68 6.29 -0.39 -10.64
C GLN A 68 5.04 0.30 -10.07
N MET A 69 3.85 -0.05 -10.59
CA MET A 69 2.58 0.45 -10.08
C MET A 69 2.36 0.02 -8.63
N ALA A 70 2.58 -1.26 -8.32
CA ALA A 70 2.43 -1.80 -6.96
C ALA A 70 3.41 -1.15 -5.97
N VAL A 71 4.68 -1.00 -6.35
CA VAL A 71 5.70 -0.33 -5.52
C VAL A 71 5.34 1.14 -5.30
N THR A 72 4.84 1.83 -6.33
CA THR A 72 4.41 3.23 -6.22
C THR A 72 3.24 3.36 -5.25
N ALA A 73 2.22 2.50 -5.36
CA ALA A 73 1.07 2.49 -4.46
C ALA A 73 1.49 2.21 -3.01
N LEU A 74 2.33 1.20 -2.77
CA LEU A 74 2.86 0.90 -1.44
C LEU A 74 3.70 2.03 -0.86
N THR A 75 4.49 2.72 -1.70
CA THR A 75 5.28 3.88 -1.27
C THR A 75 4.39 5.04 -0.83
N GLN A 76 3.34 5.35 -1.59
CA GLN A 76 2.36 6.38 -1.24
C GLN A 76 1.64 6.04 0.07
N GLN A 77 1.20 4.80 0.23
CA GLN A 77 0.57 4.33 1.46
C GLN A 77 1.51 4.47 2.67
N ASN A 78 2.79 4.11 2.53
CA ASN A 78 3.78 4.25 3.60
C ASN A 78 4.04 5.72 3.98
N ILE A 79 4.06 6.63 3.00
CA ILE A 79 4.18 8.06 3.26
C ILE A 79 2.97 8.56 4.06
N GLN A 80 1.76 8.16 3.68
CA GLN A 80 0.53 8.54 4.38
C GLN A 80 0.52 8.01 5.81
N LEU A 81 0.85 6.73 6.02
CA LEU A 81 0.94 6.14 7.36
C LEU A 81 1.99 6.85 8.24
N ALA A 82 3.11 7.29 7.66
CA ALA A 82 4.12 8.05 8.40
C ALA A 82 3.62 9.42 8.86
N GLN A 83 2.82 10.10 8.03
CA GLN A 83 2.16 11.36 8.38
C GLN A 83 1.13 11.16 9.49
N GLU A 84 0.22 10.18 9.34
CA GLU A 84 -0.79 9.85 10.35
C GLU A 84 -0.15 9.49 11.70
N ASN A 85 0.97 8.74 11.70
CA ASN A 85 1.71 8.42 12.92
C ASN A 85 2.30 9.68 13.58
N THR A 86 2.77 10.64 12.79
CA THR A 86 3.28 11.92 13.30
C THR A 86 2.17 12.73 13.95
N GLU A 87 1.00 12.80 13.31
CA GLU A 87 -0.19 13.49 13.84
C GLU A 87 -0.70 12.83 15.12
N LEU A 88 -0.80 11.50 15.15
CA LEU A 88 -1.17 10.75 16.35
C LEU A 88 -0.20 10.98 17.51
N LYS A 89 1.11 10.98 17.25
CA LYS A 89 2.12 11.31 18.28
C LYS A 89 1.94 12.71 18.82
N ALA A 90 1.64 13.69 17.96
CA ALA A 90 1.39 15.06 18.37
C ALA A 90 0.12 15.15 19.24
N ALA A 91 -0.96 14.51 18.82
CA ALA A 91 -2.23 14.46 19.57
C ALA A 91 -2.05 13.80 20.95
N VAL A 92 -1.40 12.63 21.01
CA VAL A 92 -1.09 11.95 22.27
C VAL A 92 -0.24 12.82 23.20
N THR A 93 0.74 13.53 22.65
CA THR A 93 1.58 14.46 23.42
C THR A 93 0.75 15.61 23.99
N ALA A 94 -0.16 16.19 23.19
CA ALA A 94 -1.05 17.26 23.64
C ALA A 94 -1.99 16.78 24.75
N THR A 95 -2.69 15.67 24.55
CA THR A 95 -3.59 15.08 25.56
C THR A 95 -2.83 14.71 26.84
N THR A 96 -1.61 14.19 26.73
CA THR A 96 -0.79 13.88 27.91
C THR A 96 -0.43 15.14 28.69
N LYS A 97 -0.10 16.25 28.01
CA LYS A 97 0.17 17.53 28.68
C LYS A 97 -1.07 18.06 29.39
N GLU A 98 -2.23 18.03 28.73
CA GLU A 98 -3.51 18.43 29.34
C GLU A 98 -3.81 17.60 30.59
N LEU A 99 -3.67 16.28 30.52
CA LEU A 99 -3.90 15.39 31.65
C LEU A 99 -2.98 15.71 32.85
N VAL A 100 -1.70 16.01 32.59
CA VAL A 100 -0.75 16.41 33.64
C VAL A 100 -1.16 17.74 34.28
N THR A 101 -1.57 18.72 33.48
CA THR A 101 -2.07 20.02 33.96
C THR A 101 -3.31 19.84 34.82
N THR A 102 -4.33 19.13 34.33
CA THR A 102 -5.56 18.86 35.09
C THR A 102 -5.27 18.14 36.40
N LYS A 103 -4.32 17.18 36.42
CA LYS A 103 -3.92 16.49 37.65
C LYS A 103 -3.30 17.45 38.67
N ALA A 104 -2.52 18.44 38.23
CA ALA A 104 -1.96 19.47 39.10
C ALA A 104 -3.05 20.40 39.67
N GLU A 105 -4.00 20.83 38.84
CA GLU A 105 -5.13 21.68 39.25
C GLU A 105 -6.05 20.98 40.26
N ILE A 106 -6.32 19.68 40.06
CA ILE A 106 -7.07 18.86 41.02
C ILE A 106 -6.36 18.83 42.38
N LYS A 107 -5.04 18.64 42.40
CA LYS A 107 -4.25 18.63 43.63
C LYS A 107 -4.31 19.97 44.36
N GLN A 108 -4.20 21.09 43.64
CA GLN A 108 -4.34 22.43 44.20
C GLN A 108 -5.75 22.65 44.78
N THR A 109 -6.78 22.21 44.05
CA THR A 109 -8.18 22.29 44.49
C THR A 109 -8.39 21.49 45.78
N GLN A 110 -7.86 20.27 45.87
CA GLN A 110 -7.93 19.44 47.08
C GLN A 110 -7.24 20.09 48.29
N GLN A 111 -6.08 20.72 48.07
CA GLN A 111 -5.38 21.46 49.13
C GLN A 111 -6.20 22.67 49.61
N ALA A 112 -6.80 23.44 48.69
CA ALA A 112 -7.65 24.57 49.02
C ALA A 112 -8.90 24.15 49.83
N ILE A 113 -9.57 23.07 49.41
CA ILE A 113 -10.72 22.50 50.13
C ILE A 113 -10.32 22.09 51.55
N THR A 114 -9.17 21.43 51.71
CA THR A 114 -8.67 21.01 53.02
C THR A 114 -8.41 22.21 53.94
N ALA A 115 -7.77 23.26 53.42
CA ALA A 115 -7.51 24.49 54.18
C ALA A 115 -8.80 25.20 54.62
N LEU A 116 -9.78 25.33 53.71
CA LEU A 116 -11.09 25.92 54.02
C LEU A 116 -11.84 25.12 55.10
N THR A 117 -11.77 23.79 55.04
CA THR A 117 -12.41 22.90 56.02
C THR A 117 -11.82 23.10 57.41
N GLN A 118 -10.48 23.20 57.51
CA GLN A 118 -9.79 23.47 58.79
C GLN A 118 -10.16 24.83 59.38
N LEU A 119 -10.27 25.88 58.55
CA LEU A 119 -10.70 27.22 58.98
C LEU A 119 -12.12 27.22 59.56
N GLN A 120 -13.07 26.50 58.92
CA GLN A 120 -14.44 26.40 59.43
C GLN A 120 -14.52 25.68 60.78
N ILE A 121 -13.73 24.62 60.99
CA ILE A 121 -13.67 23.91 62.27
C ILE A 121 -13.15 24.86 63.37
N GLY A 122 -12.09 25.62 63.12
CA GLY A 122 -11.55 26.58 64.09
C GLY A 122 -12.47 27.75 64.43
N GLN A 123 -13.39 28.14 63.53
CA GLN A 123 -14.40 29.17 63.79
C GLN A 123 -15.59 28.67 64.60
N THR A 124 -15.88 27.36 64.55
CA THR A 124 -17.03 26.76 65.24
C THR A 124 -16.70 26.32 66.67
N THR A 125 -15.44 26.08 67.00
CA THR A 125 -14.98 25.73 68.36
C THR A 125 -14.71 26.93 69.27
N ASN A 126 -14.64 28.15 68.73
CA ASN A 126 -14.38 29.39 69.49
C ASN A 126 -15.65 30.24 69.73
N LYS A 127 -16.84 29.67 69.56
CA LYS A 127 -18.14 30.28 69.89
C LYS A 127 -18.80 29.48 71.00
#